data_AF-U6DT77-F1
#
_entry.id   AF-U6DT77-F1
#
_cell.length_a   1.000
_cell.length_b   1.000
_cell.length_c   1.000
_cell.angle_alpha   90.00
_cell.angle_beta   90.00
_cell.angle_gamma   90.00
#
_symmetry.space_group_name_H-M   'P 1'
#
loop_
_entity.id
_entity.type
_entity.pdbx_description
1 polymer ?
#
loop_
_entity_poly.entity_id
_entity_poly.type
_entity_poly.pdbx_seq_one_letter_code
_entity_poly.pdbx_strand_id
1 'polypeptide(L)'
;GSPAVGAPLLRGIRGLPLHCARRMFASQTEGELKVTQILKEKFPGATAIKVTDISGGCGAMYEIRIESEEFKEKRTVQQHQMVNQ
;
A
#
# COMPACT_ATOMS: atom_id res chain seq x y z
N GLY A 1 -35.27 42.27 40.57
CA GLY A 1 -35.82 41.12 41.30
C GLY A 1 -35.82 39.91 40.39
N SER A 2 -35.26 38.79 40.88
CA SER A 2 -35.55 37.36 40.66
C SER A 2 -35.94 36.81 39.26
N PRO A 3 -35.83 35.48 39.02
CA PRO A 3 -34.75 34.55 39.37
C PRO A 3 -34.46 33.47 38.26
N ALA A 4 -33.38 32.70 38.50
CA ALA A 4 -33.17 31.25 38.29
C ALA A 4 -33.69 30.51 37.03
N VAL A 5 -32.78 29.83 36.32
CA VAL A 5 -32.65 28.36 36.08
C VAL A 5 -31.44 28.15 35.14
N GLY A 6 -30.48 27.23 35.27
CA GLY A 6 -30.42 25.97 36.01
C GLY A 6 -30.52 24.77 35.06
N ALA A 7 -29.48 24.48 34.24
CA ALA A 7 -29.17 23.12 33.75
C ALA A 7 -27.86 23.07 32.91
N PRO A 8 -26.88 22.21 33.25
CA PRO A 8 -25.83 21.78 32.33
C PRO A 8 -26.30 20.51 31.62
N LEU A 9 -26.55 20.57 30.30
CA LEU A 9 -26.81 19.36 29.53
C LEU A 9 -25.50 18.66 29.18
N LEU A 10 -25.26 17.62 29.97
CA LEU A 10 -24.30 16.56 29.74
C LEU A 10 -24.51 15.90 28.36
N ARG A 11 -23.36 15.62 27.73
CA ARG A 11 -23.04 14.31 27.13
C ARG A 11 -23.73 13.95 25.82
N GLY A 12 -22.97 14.11 24.74
CA GLY A 12 -23.27 13.57 23.42
C GLY A 12 -22.03 13.10 22.64
N ILE A 13 -21.09 12.40 23.29
CA ILE A 13 -20.09 11.58 22.57
C ILE A 13 -20.78 10.34 21.98
N ARG A 14 -21.47 10.49 20.86
CA ARG A 14 -22.11 9.39 20.12
C ARG A 14 -22.15 9.75 18.64
N GLY A 15 -21.39 9.15 17.73
CA GLY A 15 -20.31 8.19 17.84
C GLY A 15 -19.54 8.31 16.52
N LEU A 16 -18.21 8.28 16.58
CA LEU A 16 -17.46 8.00 15.36
C LEU A 16 -17.97 6.64 14.87
N PRO A 17 -18.42 6.50 13.62
CA PRO A 17 -18.65 5.18 13.09
C PRO A 17 -17.27 4.51 13.13
N LEU A 18 -17.18 3.40 13.85
CA LEU A 18 -16.10 2.44 13.74
C LEU A 18 -16.09 1.90 12.30
N HIS A 19 -15.60 2.68 11.35
CA HIS A 19 -15.03 2.17 10.11
C HIS A 19 -13.52 2.04 10.30
N CYS A 20 -13.13 1.38 11.40
CA CYS A 20 -11.81 0.81 11.55
C CYS A 20 -11.99 -0.71 11.60
N ALA A 21 -11.26 -1.40 10.73
CA ALA A 21 -11.15 -2.85 10.62
C ALA A 21 -12.18 -3.59 9.77
N ARG A 22 -12.35 -3.17 8.51
CA ARG A 22 -12.24 -4.16 7.43
C ARG A 22 -10.80 -4.15 6.93
N ARG A 23 -9.87 -4.65 7.76
CA ARG A 23 -8.60 -5.19 7.24
C ARG A 23 -9.05 -6.42 6.44
N MET A 24 -9.46 -6.21 5.19
CA MET A 24 -9.49 -7.31 4.26
C MET A 24 -8.06 -7.82 4.24
N PHE A 25 -7.91 -9.11 4.54
CA PHE A 25 -6.66 -9.85 4.37
C PHE A 25 -6.01 -9.35 3.09
N ALA A 26 -4.72 -8.99 3.13
CA ALA A 26 -3.95 -8.72 1.93
C ALA A 26 -3.80 -10.04 1.16
N SER A 27 -4.90 -10.51 0.58
CA SER A 27 -4.88 -11.51 -0.48
C SER A 27 -4.19 -10.84 -1.64
N GLN A 28 -3.15 -11.50 -2.15
CA GLN A 28 -2.42 -11.08 -3.33
C GLN A 28 -3.39 -10.51 -4.37
N THR A 29 -3.24 -9.22 -4.67
CA THR A 29 -4.07 -8.48 -5.60
C THR A 29 -3.75 -8.92 -7.04
N GLU A 30 -4.74 -8.82 -7.94
CA GLU A 30 -4.52 -9.04 -9.36
C GLU A 30 -3.41 -8.11 -9.91
N GLY A 31 -3.29 -6.91 -9.33
CA GLY A 31 -2.22 -5.95 -9.62
C GLY A 31 -0.84 -6.50 -9.28
N GLU A 32 -0.64 -7.06 -8.08
CA GLU A 32 0.63 -7.68 -7.68
C GLU A 32 1.04 -8.82 -8.63
N LEU A 33 0.08 -9.67 -9.02
CA LEU A 33 0.32 -10.77 -9.96
C LEU A 33 0.76 -10.24 -11.33
N LYS A 34 0.03 -9.26 -11.86
CA LYS A 34 0.32 -8.66 -13.16
C LYS A 34 1.69 -7.99 -13.18
N VAL A 35 2.02 -7.20 -12.16
CA VAL A 35 3.33 -6.54 -12.04
C VAL A 35 4.43 -7.59 -11.91
N THR A 36 4.21 -8.64 -11.11
CA THR A 36 5.18 -9.74 -10.97
C THR A 36 5.46 -10.43 -12.31
N GLN A 37 4.42 -10.68 -13.12
CA GLN A 37 4.58 -11.33 -14.41
C GLN A 37 5.37 -10.45 -15.40
N ILE A 38 5.03 -9.17 -15.49
CA ILE A 38 5.74 -8.21 -16.36
C ILE A 38 7.22 -8.16 -15.98
N LEU A 39 7.53 -8.09 -14.68
CA LEU A 39 8.92 -8.05 -14.21
C LEU A 39 9.67 -9.35 -14.51
N LYS A 40 9.01 -10.52 -14.43
CA LYS A 40 9.61 -11.80 -14.81
C LYS A 40 9.93 -11.88 -16.30
N GLU A 41 9.06 -11.35 -17.16
CA GLU A 41 9.29 -11.30 -18.61
C GLU A 41 10.40 -10.31 -18.97
N LYS A 42 10.45 -9.15 -18.29
CA LYS A 42 11.49 -8.12 -18.49
C LYS A 42 12.86 -8.55 -17.98
N PHE A 43 12.90 -9.26 -16.86
CA PHE A 43 14.13 -9.70 -16.19
C PHE A 43 14.15 -11.23 -16.05
N PRO A 44 14.31 -11.99 -17.14
CA PRO A 44 14.32 -13.46 -17.09
C PRO A 44 15.50 -14.02 -16.28
N GLY A 45 16.58 -13.24 -16.11
CA GLY A 45 17.73 -13.59 -15.27
C GLY A 45 17.60 -13.19 -13.79
N ALA A 46 16.44 -12.69 -13.34
CA ALA A 46 16.26 -12.32 -11.94
C ALA A 46 16.18 -13.56 -11.03
N THR A 47 17.00 -13.56 -9.99
CA THR A 47 17.04 -14.62 -8.96
C THR A 47 15.85 -14.51 -8.01
N ALA A 48 15.41 -13.29 -7.71
CA ALA A 48 14.24 -13.04 -6.86
C ALA A 48 13.45 -11.83 -7.35
N ILE A 49 12.12 -11.98 -7.41
CA ILE A 49 11.18 -10.88 -7.68
C ILE A 49 10.09 -10.97 -6.63
N LYS A 50 9.92 -9.89 -5.86
CA LYS A 50 8.86 -9.73 -4.88
C LYS A 50 8.11 -8.43 -5.14
N VAL A 51 6.80 -8.54 -5.30
CA VAL A 51 5.88 -7.40 -5.39
C VAL A 51 4.92 -7.49 -4.22
N THR A 52 4.71 -6.38 -3.53
CA THR A 52 3.82 -6.31 -2.37
C THR A 52 2.99 -5.04 -2.43
N ASP A 53 1.66 -5.16 -2.40
CA ASP A 53 0.75 -4.02 -2.33
C ASP A 53 0.80 -3.41 -0.93
N ILE A 54 1.23 -2.14 -0.86
CA ILE A 54 1.31 -1.36 0.37
C ILE A 54 0.16 -0.36 0.49
N SER A 55 -0.76 -0.33 -0.48
CA SER A 55 -1.96 0.51 -0.47
C SER A 55 -3.14 -0.10 0.28
N GLY A 56 -3.00 -1.31 0.81
CA GLY A 56 -4.05 -1.99 1.58
C GLY A 56 -5.15 -2.61 0.73
N GLY A 57 -4.83 -3.06 -0.50
CA GLY A 57 -5.76 -3.73 -1.41
C GLY A 57 -6.37 -2.82 -2.48
N CYS A 58 -5.96 -1.55 -2.55
CA CYS A 58 -6.42 -0.61 -3.59
C CYS A 58 -5.64 -0.77 -4.91
N GLY A 59 -4.44 -1.36 -4.85
CA GLY A 59 -3.55 -1.49 -6.00
C GLY A 59 -2.98 -0.16 -6.52
N ALA A 60 -2.95 0.86 -5.66
CA ALA A 60 -2.46 2.20 -6.02
C ALA A 60 -0.95 2.37 -5.81
N MET A 61 -0.32 1.51 -5.00
CA MET A 61 1.11 1.60 -4.68
C MET A 61 1.70 0.23 -4.33
N TYR A 62 2.83 -0.09 -4.95
CA TYR A 62 3.51 -1.37 -4.78
C TYR A 62 4.95 -1.17 -4.29
N GLU A 63 5.36 -1.99 -3.33
CA GLU A 63 6.77 -2.22 -3.03
C GLU A 63 7.29 -3.32 -3.96
N ILE A 64 8.33 -3.01 -4.73
CA ILE A 64 8.95 -3.92 -5.69
C ILE A 64 10.40 -4.17 -5.26
N ARG A 65 10.78 -5.44 -5.12
CA ARG A 65 12.16 -5.87 -4.84
C ARG A 65 12.58 -6.86 -5.91
N ILE A 66 13.69 -6.57 -6.60
CA ILE A 66 14.22 -7.40 -7.67
C ILE A 66 15.71 -7.63 -7.40
N GLU A 67 16.12 -8.89 -7.41
CA GLU A 67 17.52 -9.30 -7.36
C GLU A 67 17.87 -9.93 -8.71
N SER A 68 18.80 -9.31 -9.44
CA SER A 68 19.27 -9.77 -10.75
C SER A 68 20.73 -9.38 -10.94
N GLU A 69 21.49 -10.22 -11.63
CA GLU A 69 22.89 -9.93 -11.97
C GLU A 69 23.01 -8.77 -12.97
N GLU A 70 21.97 -8.53 -13.77
CA GLU A 70 21.91 -7.46 -14.77
C GLU A 70 22.03 -6.07 -14.14
N PHE A 71 21.69 -5.94 -12.84
CA PHE A 71 21.81 -4.70 -12.09
C PHE A 71 23.21 -4.44 -11.51
N LYS A 72 24.08 -5.47 -11.39
CA LYS A 72 25.41 -5.33 -10.77
C LYS A 72 26.29 -4.28 -11.45
N GLU A 73 26.14 -4.12 -12.76
CA GLU A 73 26.97 -3.20 -13.57
C GLU A 73 26.30 -1.84 -13.83
N LYS A 74 25.12 -1.58 -13.25
CA LYS A 74 24.34 -0.35 -13.52
C LYS A 74 24.31 0.56 -12.31
N ARG A 75 24.27 1.87 -12.55
CA ARG A 75 24.05 2.87 -11.49
C ARG A 75 22.61 2.78 -10.97
N THR A 76 22.37 3.14 -9.71
CA THR A 76 21.05 3.05 -9.05
C THR A 76 19.92 3.72 -9.86
N VAL A 77 20.17 4.89 -10.46
CA VAL A 77 19.16 5.58 -11.29
C VAL A 77 18.83 4.79 -12.56
N GLN A 78 19.84 4.17 -13.20
CA GLN A 78 19.65 3.34 -14.39
C GLN A 78 18.84 2.08 -14.06
N GLN A 79 19.11 1.45 -12.91
CA GLN A 79 18.32 0.31 -12.43
C GLN A 79 16.84 0.67 -12.27
N HIS A 80 16.52 1.80 -11.61
CA HIS A 80 15.13 2.26 -11.47
C HIS A 80 14.47 2.57 -12.83
N GLN A 81 15.22 3.17 -13.76
CA GLN A 81 14.73 3.41 -15.12
C GLN A 81 14.41 2.11 -15.87
N MET A 82 15.23 1.07 -15.71
CA MET A 82 14.98 -0.23 -16.32
C MET A 82 13.70 -0.87 -15.79
N VAL A 83 13.40 -0.69 -14.50
CA VAL A 83 12.19 -1.27 -13.86
C VAL A 83 10.91 -0.49 -14.24
N ASN A 84 11.00 0.81 -14.46
CA ASN A 84 9.84 1.67 -14.73
C ASN A 84 9.44 1.75 -16.22
N GLN A 85 10.13 1.04 -17.13
CA GLN A 85 9.88 1.07 -18.59
C GLN A 85 9.29 -0.22 -19.16
#